data_AF-A0A218VRV7-F1
#
_entry.id   AF-A0A218VRV7-F1
#
_cell.length_a   1.000
_cell.length_b   1.000
_cell.length_c   1.000
_cell.angle_alpha   90.00
_cell.angle_beta   90.00
_cell.angle_gamma   90.00
#
_symmetry.space_group_name_H-M   'P 1'
#
loop_
_entity.id
_entity.type
_entity.pdbx_description
1 polymer ?
#
loop_
_entity_poly.entity_id
_entity_poly.type
_entity_poly.pdbx_seq_one_letter_code
_entity_poly.pdbx_strand_id
1 'polypeptide(L)'
;MAAFEAAESSSPRPKPNPLAPFKYSKRVLLKTLLERGDGGAEFIGERVVIGGWVKSSREEKIEPPRAPPTPQDQAGPAEEQKDVSCVEILQTRIPFFRSIVKVFGGINYTVRPKLEGPAVPPKLLPSTAYLRVSDGSCVPSLLVVVDSSLASPSQLLPTGTCILVQGVLRQSSNPGKHAVELEADKVLHIGTVDQSSYVFSKKRLPLDMLRSCLHFRPRTTTVGSVMRLRSSLTFATHTFFQNHGFLNVQVPIITSTDSEGSSEKFLITAISSRDSEKEDQKFTKEKDNISLDVVKAAVKEKSALVEQLKRSESNKEALAAAVQDLKKTNELAAQLEAREKSKHGASSKPESSQNPFIEKTYLTVSGRLHLESYASALGNVYSFGPRFRATRVESPKLLPEMWMVETEMAFSKLENAMDCADDFFKVLCKWALDNCIEDMKFVCKRIDKTSIDRLQSATSKPFAKITYTEAVEALKKVSPSTHLIRKKLMLHHIYCILITISCGFLGQG
;
A
#
# COMPACT_ATOMS: atom_id res chain seq x y z
N MET A 1 58.08 12.69 33.19
CA MET A 1 58.46 13.73 32.19
C MET A 1 58.33 13.08 30.82
N ALA A 2 57.55 13.55 29.85
CA ALA A 2 56.80 14.78 29.69
C ALA A 2 55.55 14.50 28.85
N ALA A 3 54.49 15.27 29.11
CA ALA A 3 53.29 15.33 28.31
C ALA A 3 53.60 15.95 26.93
N PHE A 4 52.98 15.43 25.87
CA PHE A 4 52.80 16.14 24.62
C PHE A 4 51.30 16.21 24.35
N GLU A 5 50.67 17.27 24.86
CA GLU A 5 49.38 17.74 24.40
C GLU A 5 49.53 18.19 22.94
N ALA A 6 48.91 17.47 22.02
CA ALA A 6 48.66 17.97 20.68
C ALA A 6 47.48 18.94 20.75
N ALA A 7 47.77 20.23 20.67
CA ALA A 7 46.78 21.27 20.48
C ALA A 7 46.10 21.05 19.11
N GLU A 8 44.86 20.58 19.10
CA GLU A 8 44.00 20.63 17.92
C GLU A 8 43.72 22.11 17.61
N SER A 9 44.38 22.62 16.56
CA SER A 9 44.06 23.92 15.98
C SER A 9 42.64 23.85 15.42
N SER A 10 41.69 24.48 16.09
CA SER A 10 40.32 24.67 15.62
C SER A 10 40.30 25.64 14.44
N SER A 11 40.63 25.18 13.24
CA SER A 11 40.26 25.88 12.02
C SER A 11 38.73 25.99 11.99
N PRO A 12 38.12 27.18 11.78
CA PRO A 12 36.68 27.28 11.67
C PRO A 12 36.22 26.40 10.52
N ARG A 13 35.38 25.39 10.84
CA ARG A 13 34.72 24.59 9.81
C ARG A 13 34.04 25.54 8.82
N PRO A 14 34.23 25.35 7.50
CA PRO A 14 33.59 26.20 6.51
C PRO A 14 32.08 26.21 6.81
N LYS A 15 31.50 27.42 6.86
CA LYS A 15 30.06 27.56 7.11
C LYS A 15 29.33 26.69 6.08
N PRO A 16 28.41 25.81 6.52
CA PRO A 16 27.64 24.99 5.61
C PRO A 16 26.89 25.89 4.62
N ASN A 17 26.72 25.41 3.39
CA ASN A 17 25.90 26.12 2.41
C ASN A 17 24.48 26.32 3.00
N PRO A 18 23.85 27.49 2.78
CA PRO A 18 22.53 27.77 3.33
C PRO A 18 21.52 26.68 2.97
N LEU A 19 20.60 26.37 3.88
CA LEU A 19 19.59 25.35 3.64
C LEU A 19 18.68 25.77 2.48
N ALA A 20 18.86 25.13 1.34
CA ALA A 20 18.14 25.48 0.13
C ALA A 20 16.65 25.12 0.25
N PRO A 21 15.72 26.03 -0.10
CA PRO A 21 14.31 25.71 -0.24
C PRO A 21 14.09 24.62 -1.30
N PHE A 22 12.95 23.96 -1.23
CA PHE A 22 12.50 23.09 -2.30
C PHE A 22 12.39 23.89 -3.61
N LYS A 23 12.85 23.33 -4.73
CA LYS A 23 12.89 24.05 -6.03
C LYS A 23 11.55 24.71 -6.42
N TYR A 24 10.42 24.09 -6.05
CA TYR A 24 9.08 24.55 -6.40
C TYR A 24 8.29 25.14 -5.21
N SER A 25 8.95 25.43 -4.09
CA SER A 25 8.30 26.02 -2.91
C SER A 25 9.32 26.76 -2.03
N LYS A 26 8.91 27.87 -1.42
CA LYS A 26 9.75 28.55 -0.41
C LYS A 26 9.99 27.70 0.85
N ARG A 27 9.33 26.53 0.96
CA ARG A 27 9.47 25.61 2.08
C ARG A 27 10.72 24.77 1.97
N VAL A 28 11.38 24.54 3.09
CA VAL A 28 12.37 23.49 3.28
C VAL A 28 11.64 22.17 3.51
N LEU A 29 12.11 21.09 2.87
CA LEU A 29 11.61 19.74 3.14
C LEU A 29 12.22 19.23 4.44
N LEU A 30 11.41 18.65 5.32
CA LEU A 30 11.93 18.17 6.61
C LEU A 30 12.98 17.07 6.46
N LYS A 31 12.88 16.23 5.42
CA LYS A 31 13.89 15.22 5.11
C LYS A 31 15.30 15.80 4.95
N THR A 32 15.44 16.95 4.27
CA THR A 32 16.76 17.55 4.01
C THR A 32 17.40 18.14 5.26
N LEU A 33 16.59 18.39 6.30
CA LEU A 33 17.04 18.85 7.61
C LEU A 33 17.30 17.67 8.56
N LEU A 34 16.32 16.78 8.71
CA LEU A 34 16.24 15.82 9.82
C LEU A 34 16.92 14.47 9.56
N GLU A 35 17.11 14.06 8.31
CA GLU A 35 17.77 12.78 7.97
C GLU A 35 19.29 12.94 7.74
N ARG A 36 19.85 14.10 8.05
CA ARG A 36 21.31 14.31 8.04
C ARG A 36 21.98 13.65 9.24
N GLY A 37 23.26 13.36 9.12
CA GLY A 37 24.06 12.76 10.20
C GLY A 37 24.12 13.61 11.48
N ASP A 38 24.01 14.93 11.35
CA ASP A 38 23.98 15.91 12.45
C ASP A 38 22.56 16.27 12.93
N GLY A 39 21.52 15.69 12.32
CA GLY A 39 20.12 15.98 12.63
C GLY A 39 19.70 17.43 12.37
N GLY A 40 20.47 18.18 11.57
CA GLY A 40 20.23 19.59 11.25
C GLY A 40 20.91 20.60 12.19
N ALA A 41 21.77 20.16 13.10
CA ALA A 41 22.51 21.03 14.03
C ALA A 41 23.37 22.08 13.33
N GLU A 42 23.88 21.80 12.13
CA GLU A 42 24.64 22.73 11.30
C GLU A 42 23.85 23.96 10.86
N PHE A 43 22.51 23.91 10.90
CA PHE A 43 21.62 25.01 10.47
C PHE A 43 21.04 25.81 11.64
N ILE A 44 21.55 25.63 12.86
CA ILE A 44 21.13 26.44 14.01
C ILE A 44 21.41 27.93 13.71
N GLY A 45 20.40 28.77 13.95
CA GLY A 45 20.41 30.19 13.63
C GLY A 45 19.87 30.52 12.23
N GLU A 46 19.70 29.53 11.35
CA GLU A 46 19.09 29.76 10.05
C GLU A 46 17.58 29.99 10.15
N ARG A 47 17.11 30.90 9.32
CA ARG A 47 15.69 31.22 9.18
C ARG A 47 15.09 30.40 8.05
N VAL A 48 14.05 29.62 8.37
CA VAL A 48 13.44 28.69 7.42
C VAL A 48 11.93 28.82 7.39
N VAL A 49 11.33 28.38 6.28
CA VAL A 49 9.89 28.18 6.18
C VAL A 49 9.64 26.68 6.07
N ILE A 50 8.78 26.13 6.92
CA ILE A 50 8.34 24.74 6.85
C ILE A 50 6.81 24.68 6.81
N GLY A 51 6.25 23.60 6.29
CA GLY A 51 4.80 23.40 6.32
C GLY A 51 4.45 21.93 6.36
N GLY A 52 3.39 21.60 7.08
CA GLY A 52 3.00 20.21 7.34
C GLY A 52 1.79 20.13 8.24
N TRP A 53 1.55 18.94 8.80
CA TRP A 53 0.49 18.71 9.77
C TRP A 53 1.03 18.36 11.15
N VAL A 54 0.30 18.75 12.18
CA VAL A 54 0.60 18.43 13.58
C VAL A 54 0.32 16.95 13.84
N LYS A 55 1.32 16.20 14.29
CA LYS A 55 1.20 14.78 14.67
C LYS A 55 0.91 14.58 16.16
N SER A 56 1.38 15.51 16.97
CA SER A 56 1.12 15.58 18.41
C SER A 56 1.49 16.98 18.89
N SER A 57 0.87 17.40 19.97
CA SER A 57 1.08 18.73 20.53
C SER A 57 1.05 18.68 22.06
N ARG A 58 1.63 19.69 22.70
CA ARG A 58 1.44 19.99 24.12
C ARG A 58 1.48 21.51 24.31
N GLU A 59 0.80 21.99 25.34
CA GLU A 59 0.83 23.39 25.76
C GLU A 59 1.45 23.47 27.15
N GLU A 60 2.32 24.45 27.35
CA GLU A 60 2.91 24.78 28.64
C GLU A 60 2.46 26.19 29.03
N LYS A 61 1.76 26.31 30.16
CA LYS A 61 1.30 27.60 30.67
C LYS A 61 2.35 28.17 31.60
N ILE A 62 2.71 29.43 31.42
CA ILE A 62 3.64 30.12 32.31
C ILE A 62 2.80 30.59 33.51
N GLU A 63 2.97 29.93 34.66
CA GLU A 63 2.38 30.42 35.91
C GLU A 63 3.10 31.69 36.36
N PRO A 64 2.37 32.75 36.75
CA PRO A 64 3.01 33.93 37.33
C PRO A 64 3.70 33.55 38.65
N PRO A 65 4.86 34.17 38.97
CA PRO A 65 5.55 33.90 40.23
C PRO A 65 4.61 34.16 41.41
N ARG A 66 4.48 33.17 42.32
CA ARG A 66 3.71 33.33 43.57
C ARG A 66 4.27 34.53 44.33
N ALA A 67 3.40 35.50 44.64
CA ALA A 67 3.75 36.58 45.54
C ALA A 67 4.15 36.01 46.92
N PRO A 68 5.17 36.58 47.59
CA PRO A 68 5.57 36.14 48.92
C PRO A 68 4.39 36.33 49.92
N PRO A 69 4.23 35.44 50.90
CA PRO A 69 3.15 35.56 51.88
C PRO A 69 3.36 36.81 52.75
N THR A 70 2.34 37.67 52.79
CA THR A 70 2.28 38.82 53.69
C THR A 70 2.06 38.34 55.13
N PRO A 71 2.78 38.87 56.14
CA PRO A 71 2.55 38.52 57.55
C PRO A 71 1.45 39.41 58.18
N GLN A 72 0.72 38.84 59.15
CA GLN A 72 -0.28 39.38 60.11
C GLN A 72 -1.71 38.81 59.91
N ASP A 73 -2.44 38.25 60.89
CA ASP A 73 -2.35 38.33 62.36
C ASP A 73 -2.86 37.05 63.06
N GLN A 74 -2.34 36.81 64.27
CA GLN A 74 -2.79 35.80 65.24
C GLN A 74 -3.90 36.35 66.15
N ALA A 75 -4.98 35.58 66.37
CA ALA A 75 -5.69 35.38 67.66
C ALA A 75 -6.85 34.36 67.49
N GLY A 76 -6.96 33.36 68.38
CA GLY A 76 -7.73 32.09 68.25
C GLY A 76 -9.24 32.12 68.59
N PRO A 77 -9.86 31.03 69.16
CA PRO A 77 -9.33 29.70 69.52
C PRO A 77 -10.13 28.47 68.98
N ALA A 78 -9.44 27.33 69.09
CA ALA A 78 -9.79 25.90 69.19
C ALA A 78 -11.17 25.28 68.83
N GLU A 79 -11.04 24.11 68.19
CA GLU A 79 -11.90 22.90 68.15
C GLU A 79 -13.22 22.88 67.35
N GLU A 80 -13.19 22.15 66.22
CA GLU A 80 -14.00 20.92 66.07
C GLU A 80 -13.45 20.07 64.91
N GLN A 81 -12.83 18.94 65.26
CA GLN A 81 -12.65 17.82 64.32
C GLN A 81 -14.03 17.21 64.06
N LYS A 82 -14.48 17.20 62.80
CA LYS A 82 -15.60 16.35 62.38
C LYS A 82 -15.14 15.33 61.36
N ASP A 83 -15.26 14.09 61.79
CA ASP A 83 -15.00 12.87 61.06
C ASP A 83 -15.69 12.85 59.69
N VAL A 84 -14.89 12.52 58.67
CA VAL A 84 -15.37 12.22 57.33
C VAL A 84 -16.05 10.85 57.38
N SER A 85 -17.38 10.84 57.34
CA SER A 85 -18.16 9.62 57.17
C SER A 85 -17.95 9.04 55.78
N CYS A 86 -17.68 7.72 55.72
CA CYS A 86 -17.37 6.91 54.54
C CYS A 86 -18.47 6.86 53.43
N VAL A 87 -19.46 7.75 53.46
CA VAL A 87 -20.54 7.85 52.47
C VAL A 87 -20.25 8.89 51.38
N GLU A 88 -19.35 9.86 51.61
CA GLU A 88 -19.04 10.90 50.61
C GLU A 88 -18.00 10.49 49.55
N ILE A 89 -17.32 9.35 49.72
CA ILE A 89 -16.35 8.83 48.74
C ILE A 89 -17.02 7.96 47.66
N LEU A 90 -18.27 7.53 47.86
CA LEU A 90 -18.97 6.64 46.91
C LEU A 90 -19.78 7.36 45.81
N GLN A 91 -19.98 8.68 45.89
CA GLN A 91 -20.74 9.43 44.87
C GLN A 91 -19.89 10.01 43.72
N THR A 92 -18.56 9.87 43.75
CA THR A 92 -17.68 10.41 42.68
C THR A 92 -17.28 9.39 41.61
N ARG A 93 -17.75 8.13 41.68
CA ARG A 93 -17.23 7.05 40.80
C ARG A 93 -18.22 6.26 39.94
N ILE A 94 -19.49 6.65 39.83
CA ILE A 94 -20.42 5.98 38.88
C ILE A 94 -21.30 7.02 38.15
N PRO A 95 -21.24 7.17 36.81
CA PRO A 95 -21.98 8.19 36.05
C PRO A 95 -23.50 8.01 36.01
N PHE A 96 -24.02 6.88 36.48
CA PHE A 96 -25.42 6.47 36.29
C PHE A 96 -26.40 7.19 37.25
N PHE A 97 -25.96 7.64 38.43
CA PHE A 97 -26.84 8.26 39.42
C PHE A 97 -27.22 9.72 39.13
N ARG A 98 -26.57 10.37 38.14
CA ARG A 98 -26.92 11.75 37.76
C ARG A 98 -28.24 11.86 36.99
N SER A 99 -28.74 10.74 36.44
CA SER A 99 -29.96 10.70 35.64
C SER A 99 -31.24 10.39 36.43
N ILE A 100 -31.14 9.93 37.68
CA ILE A 100 -32.32 9.53 38.48
C ILE A 100 -32.87 10.69 39.35
N VAL A 101 -32.04 11.66 39.72
CA VAL A 101 -32.49 12.82 40.53
C VAL A 101 -33.17 13.91 39.67
N LYS A 102 -33.10 13.82 38.33
CA LYS A 102 -33.81 14.73 37.42
C LYS A 102 -35.26 14.34 37.11
N VAL A 103 -35.74 13.19 37.60
CA VAL A 103 -37.07 12.66 37.25
C VAL A 103 -38.08 12.75 38.40
N PHE A 104 -37.67 13.00 39.65
CA PHE A 104 -38.59 13.16 40.76
C PHE A 104 -38.14 14.26 41.73
N GLY A 105 -38.92 15.35 41.84
CA GLY A 105 -38.88 16.26 42.98
C GLY A 105 -38.62 17.72 42.63
N GLY A 106 -39.69 18.45 42.32
CA GLY A 106 -39.68 19.91 42.26
C GLY A 106 -39.51 20.50 43.67
N ILE A 107 -38.61 21.46 43.80
CA ILE A 107 -38.59 22.42 44.91
C ILE A 107 -38.25 23.80 44.29
N ASN A 108 -39.22 24.71 44.40
CA ASN A 108 -39.10 26.11 43.99
C ASN A 108 -38.17 26.85 44.95
N TYR A 109 -37.07 27.41 44.43
CA TYR A 109 -36.36 28.50 45.09
C TYR A 109 -36.44 29.75 44.21
N THR A 110 -37.01 30.80 44.78
CA THR A 110 -37.10 32.16 44.24
C THR A 110 -35.71 32.74 44.03
N VAL A 111 -35.33 32.93 42.77
CA VAL A 111 -34.09 33.62 42.37
C VAL A 111 -34.33 35.13 42.41
N ARG A 112 -33.67 35.84 43.33
CA ARG A 112 -33.45 37.29 43.18
C ARG A 112 -32.37 37.48 42.11
N PRO A 113 -32.59 38.28 41.05
CA PRO A 113 -31.56 38.50 40.04
C PRO A 113 -30.48 39.41 40.60
N LYS A 114 -29.27 38.86 40.78
CA LYS A 114 -28.06 39.67 40.97
C LYS A 114 -27.58 40.09 39.59
N LEU A 115 -27.61 41.41 39.34
CA LEU A 115 -27.15 42.02 38.09
C LEU A 115 -25.64 41.77 37.95
N GLU A 116 -25.23 40.88 37.05
CA GLU A 116 -23.83 40.71 36.67
C GLU A 116 -23.43 41.86 35.72
N GLY A 117 -22.42 42.62 36.11
CA GLY A 117 -21.74 43.57 35.22
C GLY A 117 -21.02 42.84 34.07
N PRO A 118 -20.59 43.56 33.02
CA PRO A 118 -19.99 42.94 31.84
C PRO A 118 -18.77 42.10 32.23
N ALA A 119 -18.84 40.80 31.94
CA ALA A 119 -17.75 39.87 32.14
C ALA A 119 -16.55 40.31 31.29
N VAL A 120 -15.51 40.81 31.95
CA VAL A 120 -14.20 40.97 31.34
C VAL A 120 -13.74 39.58 30.91
N PRO A 121 -13.43 39.34 29.62
CA PRO A 121 -12.95 38.03 29.19
C PRO A 121 -11.68 37.70 30.00
N PRO A 122 -11.54 36.46 30.51
CA PRO A 122 -10.38 36.11 31.32
C PRO A 122 -9.11 36.36 30.50
N LYS A 123 -8.17 37.13 31.05
CA LYS A 123 -6.84 37.33 30.44
C LYS A 123 -6.24 35.94 30.22
N LEU A 124 -6.04 35.57 28.95
CA LEU A 124 -5.31 34.35 28.57
C LEU A 124 -3.91 34.44 29.16
N LEU A 125 -3.57 33.50 30.04
CA LEU A 125 -2.21 33.37 30.56
C LEU A 125 -1.25 33.10 29.39
N PRO A 126 -0.06 33.74 29.34
CA PRO A 126 0.94 33.43 28.35
C PRO A 126 1.25 31.94 28.36
N SER A 127 1.22 31.32 27.19
CA SER A 127 1.54 29.91 27.03
C SER A 127 2.38 29.67 25.78
N THR A 128 3.10 28.55 25.80
CA THR A 128 3.93 28.10 24.68
C THR A 128 3.40 26.77 24.17
N ALA A 129 3.09 26.73 22.88
CA ALA A 129 2.65 25.52 22.20
C ALA A 129 3.84 24.81 21.54
N TYR A 130 4.00 23.53 21.84
CA TYR A 130 5.02 22.66 21.25
C TYR A 130 4.34 21.69 20.29
N LEU A 131 4.62 21.83 19.00
CA LEU A 131 3.97 21.08 17.92
C LEU A 131 4.99 20.15 17.26
N ARG A 132 4.69 18.84 17.20
CA ARG A 132 5.46 17.93 16.34
C ARG A 132 4.87 17.95 14.94
N VAL A 133 5.60 18.53 14.00
CA VAL A 133 5.13 18.75 12.62
C VAL A 133 5.79 17.74 11.67
N SER A 134 4.98 17.20 10.78
CA SER A 134 5.43 16.33 9.69
C SER A 134 4.91 16.86 8.37
N ASP A 135 5.78 16.87 7.36
CA ASP A 135 5.42 17.18 5.97
C ASP A 135 5.26 15.90 5.12
N GLY A 136 5.57 14.73 5.69
CA GLY A 136 5.52 13.42 5.03
C GLY A 136 6.80 13.03 4.28
N SER A 137 7.79 13.91 4.19
CA SER A 137 9.03 13.65 3.45
C SER A 137 9.95 12.64 4.14
N CYS A 138 9.86 12.50 5.46
CA CYS A 138 10.69 11.60 6.29
C CYS A 138 9.90 10.98 7.45
N VAL A 139 10.54 10.09 8.23
CA VAL A 139 9.98 9.54 9.49
C VAL A 139 10.01 10.55 10.64
N PRO A 140 11.14 11.25 10.89
CA PRO A 140 11.23 12.21 11.97
C PRO A 140 10.26 13.37 11.78
N SER A 141 9.95 14.06 12.87
CA SER A 141 9.03 15.21 12.89
C SER A 141 9.71 16.35 13.60
N LEU A 142 9.67 17.55 13.01
CA LEU A 142 10.30 18.73 13.57
C LEU A 142 9.48 19.23 14.77
N LEU A 143 10.17 19.59 15.85
CA LEU A 143 9.55 20.29 16.97
C LEU A 143 9.44 21.77 16.59
N VAL A 144 8.22 22.31 16.61
CA VAL A 144 7.95 23.73 16.38
C VAL A 144 7.41 24.33 17.67
N VAL A 145 8.02 25.43 18.09
CA VAL A 145 7.68 26.17 19.31
C VAL A 145 6.96 27.44 18.89
N VAL A 146 5.73 27.63 19.38
CA VAL A 146 4.88 28.77 19.04
C VAL A 146 4.44 29.45 20.31
N ASP A 147 4.75 30.73 20.44
CA ASP A 147 4.26 31.56 21.54
C ASP A 147 2.78 31.92 21.32
N SER A 148 2.00 31.94 22.42
CA SER A 148 0.58 32.31 22.41
C SER A 148 0.29 33.70 21.84
N SER A 149 1.27 34.61 21.85
CA SER A 149 1.18 35.94 21.22
C SER A 149 1.12 35.89 19.69
N LEU A 150 1.65 34.84 19.05
CA LEU A 150 1.66 34.69 17.59
C LEU A 150 0.37 34.06 17.07
N ALA A 151 -0.16 33.08 17.79
CA ALA A 151 -1.36 32.35 17.40
C ALA A 151 -1.98 31.66 18.61
N SER A 152 -3.32 31.59 18.63
CA SER A 152 -4.05 30.91 19.71
C SER A 152 -3.72 29.41 19.73
N PRO A 153 -3.23 28.85 20.86
CA PRO A 153 -2.90 27.44 20.98
C PRO A 153 -4.09 26.53 20.63
N SER A 154 -5.31 26.91 20.98
CA SER A 154 -6.51 26.10 20.72
C SER A 154 -6.73 25.81 19.23
N GLN A 155 -6.26 26.68 18.33
CA GLN A 155 -6.33 26.49 16.88
C GLN A 155 -5.24 25.54 16.37
N LEU A 156 -4.08 25.50 17.02
CA LEU A 156 -2.89 24.78 16.55
C LEU A 156 -2.71 23.40 17.18
N LEU A 157 -3.15 23.21 18.41
CA LEU A 157 -2.99 21.96 19.16
C LEU A 157 -3.69 20.74 18.54
N PRO A 158 -4.82 20.83 17.82
CA PRO A 158 -5.47 19.63 17.28
C PRO A 158 -4.55 18.80 16.36
N THR A 159 -4.47 17.49 16.63
CA THR A 159 -3.76 16.55 15.74
C THR A 159 -4.37 16.59 14.35
N GLY A 160 -3.52 16.72 13.33
CA GLY A 160 -3.91 16.84 11.93
C GLY A 160 -3.96 18.27 11.40
N THR A 161 -3.93 19.29 12.27
CA THR A 161 -3.94 20.71 11.87
C THR A 161 -2.80 20.99 10.92
N CYS A 162 -3.13 21.61 9.78
CA CYS A 162 -2.16 21.99 8.77
C CYS A 162 -1.66 23.41 9.04
N ILE A 163 -0.33 23.57 9.08
CA ILE A 163 0.31 24.86 9.37
C ILE A 163 1.44 25.14 8.38
N LEU A 164 1.68 26.42 8.14
CA LEU A 164 2.89 26.95 7.50
C LEU A 164 3.58 27.86 8.53
N VAL A 165 4.85 27.61 8.79
CA VAL A 165 5.60 28.29 9.84
C VAL A 165 6.88 28.85 9.26
N GLN A 166 7.14 30.13 9.53
CA GLN A 166 8.44 30.75 9.34
C GLN A 166 9.06 30.96 10.72
N GLY A 167 10.30 30.54 10.88
CA GLY A 167 10.98 30.54 12.18
C GLY A 167 12.49 30.55 12.07
N VAL A 168 13.17 30.53 13.22
CA VAL A 168 14.62 30.33 13.35
C VAL A 168 14.89 28.97 13.98
N LEU A 169 15.81 28.21 13.38
CA LEU A 169 16.26 26.94 13.96
C LEU A 169 17.10 27.19 15.20
N ARG A 170 16.75 26.51 16.30
CA ARG A 170 17.44 26.56 17.58
C ARG A 170 17.94 25.19 17.98
N GLN A 171 18.93 25.16 18.85
CA GLN A 171 19.32 23.94 19.53
C GLN A 171 18.13 23.44 20.35
N SER A 172 17.83 22.15 20.26
CA SER A 172 16.69 21.63 21.01
C SER A 172 16.93 21.70 22.52
N SER A 173 15.87 22.07 23.26
CA SER A 173 15.80 21.95 24.71
C SER A 173 16.03 20.52 25.23
N ASN A 174 15.88 19.49 24.38
CA ASN A 174 16.09 18.08 24.72
C ASN A 174 16.96 17.38 23.65
N PRO A 175 18.29 17.62 23.64
CA PRO A 175 19.18 17.18 22.57
C PRO A 175 19.22 15.65 22.39
N GLY A 176 18.93 14.87 23.44
CA GLY A 176 18.86 13.41 23.37
C GLY A 176 17.68 12.84 22.54
N LYS A 177 16.70 13.67 22.14
CA LYS A 177 15.57 13.24 21.29
C LYS A 177 15.58 13.88 19.91
N HIS A 178 16.00 15.14 19.79
CA HIS A 178 16.03 15.91 18.53
C HIS A 178 17.22 16.88 18.61
N ALA A 179 17.96 17.08 17.52
CA ALA A 179 19.09 18.01 17.50
C ALA A 179 18.62 19.48 17.48
N VAL A 180 17.56 19.76 16.73
CA VAL A 180 17.03 21.11 16.51
C VAL A 180 15.52 21.22 16.75
N GLU A 181 15.09 22.43 17.05
CA GLU A 181 13.69 22.86 17.10
C GLU A 181 13.52 24.18 16.34
N LEU A 182 12.30 24.47 15.88
CA LEU A 182 11.98 25.71 15.16
C LEU A 182 11.22 26.65 16.07
N GLU A 183 11.84 27.77 16.43
CA GLU A 183 11.20 28.87 17.13
C GLU A 183 10.43 29.72 16.09
N ALA A 184 9.10 29.76 16.19
CA ALA A 184 8.27 30.41 15.19
C ALA A 184 8.31 31.94 15.33
N ASP A 185 8.45 32.64 14.20
CA ASP A 185 8.21 34.09 14.10
C ASP A 185 6.85 34.39 13.47
N LYS A 186 6.39 33.53 12.55
CA LYS A 186 5.10 33.64 11.88
C LYS A 186 4.48 32.27 11.71
N VAL A 187 3.19 32.17 12.04
CA VAL A 187 2.40 30.96 11.86
C VAL A 187 1.16 31.29 11.04
N LEU A 188 0.96 30.54 9.96
CA LEU A 188 -0.26 30.55 9.18
C LEU A 188 -0.99 29.22 9.39
N HIS A 189 -2.17 29.30 9.98
CA HIS A 189 -3.09 28.17 10.11
C HIS A 189 -3.84 27.96 8.79
N ILE A 190 -3.62 26.82 8.12
CA ILE A 190 -4.12 26.56 6.77
C ILE A 190 -5.47 25.84 6.80
N GLY A 191 -5.71 24.97 7.79
CA GLY A 191 -6.94 24.17 7.83
C GLY A 191 -7.24 23.64 9.22
N THR A 192 -8.49 23.83 9.64
CA THR A 192 -9.05 23.33 10.90
C THR A 192 -9.25 21.81 10.86
N VAL A 193 -9.18 21.19 12.04
CA VAL A 193 -9.53 19.78 12.21
C VAL A 193 -10.63 19.66 13.24
N ASP A 194 -11.75 19.07 12.83
CA ASP A 194 -12.75 18.61 13.77
C ASP A 194 -12.23 17.35 14.49
N GLN A 195 -11.85 17.51 15.76
CA GLN A 195 -11.29 16.41 16.55
C GLN A 195 -12.28 15.26 16.78
N SER A 196 -13.58 15.51 16.67
CA SER A 196 -14.61 14.50 16.92
C SER A 196 -14.69 13.49 15.76
N SER A 197 -14.54 13.96 14.52
CA SER A 197 -14.54 13.12 13.31
C SER A 197 -13.15 12.65 12.88
N TYR A 198 -12.07 13.30 13.34
CA TYR A 198 -10.72 12.96 12.89
C TYR A 198 -10.21 11.63 13.45
N VAL A 199 -9.98 10.66 12.55
CA VAL A 199 -9.67 9.26 12.89
C VAL A 199 -8.38 9.10 13.74
N PHE A 200 -7.43 10.02 13.66
CA PHE A 200 -6.16 9.95 14.41
C PHE A 200 -6.13 10.78 15.70
N SER A 201 -7.27 11.31 16.15
CA SER A 201 -7.29 12.28 17.25
C SER A 201 -6.91 11.70 18.62
N LYS A 202 -7.29 10.45 18.95
CA LYS A 202 -7.17 9.96 20.35
C LYS A 202 -6.71 8.50 20.55
N LYS A 203 -6.49 7.70 19.50
CA LYS A 203 -6.09 6.28 19.64
C LYS A 203 -5.13 5.81 18.55
N ARG A 204 -4.24 4.87 18.89
CA ARG A 204 -3.47 4.09 17.91
C ARG A 204 -4.43 3.13 17.21
N LEU A 205 -4.56 3.25 15.90
CA LEU A 205 -5.45 2.41 15.11
C LEU A 205 -4.77 1.07 14.78
N PRO A 206 -5.49 -0.07 14.86
CA PRO A 206 -5.05 -1.33 14.28
C PRO A 206 -4.76 -1.20 12.77
N LEU A 207 -3.84 -2.00 12.25
CA LEU A 207 -3.48 -1.97 10.81
C LEU A 207 -4.68 -2.29 9.91
N ASP A 208 -5.58 -3.17 10.34
CA ASP A 208 -6.76 -3.55 9.57
C ASP A 208 -7.75 -2.39 9.44
N MET A 209 -7.94 -1.60 10.51
CA MET A 209 -8.77 -0.39 10.48
C MET A 209 -8.24 0.66 9.50
N LEU A 210 -6.92 0.73 9.29
CA LEU A 210 -6.35 1.65 8.29
C LEU A 210 -6.75 1.30 6.86
N ARG A 211 -7.17 0.06 6.58
CA ARG A 211 -7.70 -0.33 5.26
C ARG A 211 -9.07 0.28 4.98
N SER A 212 -9.86 0.58 6.02
CA SER A 212 -11.15 1.26 5.89
C SER A 212 -11.02 2.78 5.78
N CYS A 213 -9.86 3.35 6.12
CA CYS A 213 -9.61 4.80 6.10
C CYS A 213 -8.55 5.18 5.05
N LEU A 214 -8.77 4.76 3.79
CA LEU A 214 -7.79 4.85 2.71
C LEU A 214 -7.27 6.27 2.41
N HIS A 215 -8.11 7.28 2.54
CA HIS A 215 -7.75 8.69 2.29
C HIS A 215 -6.95 9.32 3.44
N PHE A 216 -7.06 8.79 4.67
CA PHE A 216 -6.32 9.28 5.84
C PHE A 216 -5.05 8.50 6.13
N ARG A 217 -5.01 7.20 5.84
CA ARG A 217 -3.90 6.32 6.18
C ARG A 217 -2.51 6.82 5.72
N PRO A 218 -2.32 7.54 4.59
CA PRO A 218 -1.00 8.04 4.19
C PRO A 218 -0.34 8.97 5.22
N ARG A 219 -1.13 9.63 6.09
CA ARG A 219 -0.61 10.50 7.15
C ARG A 219 -0.08 9.72 8.36
N THR A 220 -0.29 8.40 8.43
CA THR A 220 0.33 7.56 9.46
C THR A 220 1.79 7.29 9.13
N THR A 221 2.65 7.22 10.15
CA THR A 221 4.07 6.89 9.94
C THR A 221 4.24 5.54 9.24
N THR A 222 3.41 4.55 9.57
CA THR A 222 3.50 3.20 8.96
C THR A 222 3.27 3.22 7.46
N VAL A 223 2.14 3.79 7.00
CA VAL A 223 1.86 3.82 5.56
C VAL A 223 2.81 4.76 4.85
N GLY A 224 3.12 5.93 5.44
CA GLY A 224 4.10 6.86 4.88
C GLY A 224 5.47 6.22 4.63
N SER A 225 5.99 5.46 5.61
CA SER A 225 7.26 4.74 5.45
C SER A 225 7.22 3.68 4.36
N VAL A 226 6.16 2.88 4.30
CA VAL A 226 6.01 1.86 3.24
C VAL A 226 5.91 2.51 1.86
N MET A 227 5.21 3.65 1.74
CA MET A 227 5.07 4.35 0.45
C MET A 227 6.38 5.02 -0.01
N ARG A 228 7.14 5.63 0.90
CA ARG A 228 8.48 6.16 0.59
C ARG A 228 9.45 5.06 0.18
N LEU A 229 9.45 3.93 0.90
CA LEU A 229 10.24 2.75 0.54
C LEU A 229 9.84 2.23 -0.85
N ARG A 230 8.54 2.07 -1.12
CA ARG A 230 8.03 1.66 -2.45
C ARG A 230 8.49 2.62 -3.55
N SER A 231 8.35 3.93 -3.34
CA SER A 231 8.81 4.93 -4.31
C SER A 231 10.31 4.83 -4.59
N SER A 232 11.12 4.65 -3.55
CA SER A 232 12.57 4.48 -3.68
C SER A 232 12.94 3.19 -4.43
N LEU A 233 12.27 2.08 -4.14
CA LEU A 233 12.48 0.80 -4.82
C LEU A 233 12.02 0.83 -6.28
N THR A 234 10.96 1.56 -6.61
CA THR A 234 10.57 1.81 -8.00
C THR A 234 11.65 2.58 -8.75
N PHE A 235 12.22 3.62 -8.14
CA PHE A 235 13.34 4.36 -8.73
C PHE A 235 14.58 3.48 -8.90
N ALA A 236 14.93 2.68 -7.89
CA ALA A 236 16.03 1.72 -7.94
C ALA A 236 15.84 0.67 -9.05
N THR A 237 14.59 0.23 -9.27
CA THR A 237 14.25 -0.70 -10.35
C THR A 237 14.58 -0.12 -11.71
N HIS A 238 14.09 1.08 -12.01
CA HIS A 238 14.41 1.73 -13.27
C HIS A 238 15.91 1.99 -13.42
N THR A 239 16.57 2.42 -12.34
CA THR A 239 18.01 2.67 -12.32
C THR A 239 18.81 1.40 -12.62
N PHE A 240 18.45 0.28 -12.01
CA PHE A 240 19.09 -1.02 -12.26
C PHE A 240 19.00 -1.38 -13.74
N PHE A 241 17.79 -1.46 -14.30
CA PHE A 241 17.62 -1.90 -15.68
C PHE A 241 18.27 -0.94 -16.68
N GLN A 242 18.14 0.37 -16.50
CA GLN A 242 18.75 1.36 -17.40
C GLN A 242 20.29 1.31 -17.35
N ASN A 243 20.89 1.16 -16.16
CA ASN A 243 22.33 1.06 -16.02
C ASN A 243 22.91 -0.24 -16.65
N HIS A 244 22.09 -1.27 -16.80
CA HIS A 244 22.46 -2.53 -17.47
C HIS A 244 22.00 -2.59 -18.94
N GLY A 245 21.61 -1.46 -19.52
CA GLY A 245 21.28 -1.34 -20.96
C GLY A 245 19.92 -1.90 -21.36
N PHE A 246 19.00 -2.14 -20.42
CA PHE A 246 17.63 -2.54 -20.74
C PHE A 246 16.78 -1.34 -21.14
N LEU A 247 15.88 -1.54 -22.11
CA LEU A 247 14.90 -0.54 -22.52
C LEU A 247 13.55 -0.79 -21.84
N ASN A 248 12.95 0.27 -21.30
CA ASN A 248 11.60 0.20 -20.72
C ASN A 248 10.55 0.21 -21.82
N VAL A 249 9.68 -0.80 -21.82
CA VAL A 249 8.61 -0.99 -22.78
C VAL A 249 7.26 -0.95 -22.07
N GLN A 250 6.39 -0.05 -22.53
CA GLN A 250 4.99 -0.02 -22.12
C GLN A 250 4.22 -1.07 -22.92
N VAL A 251 3.74 -2.09 -22.22
CA VAL A 251 2.93 -3.17 -22.81
C VAL A 251 1.43 -2.85 -22.68
N PRO A 252 0.59 -3.27 -23.64
CA PRO A 252 -0.86 -3.09 -23.56
C PRO A 252 -1.47 -3.69 -22.28
N ILE A 253 -2.35 -2.93 -21.63
CA ILE A 253 -3.12 -3.40 -20.48
C ILE A 253 -4.38 -4.14 -20.93
N ILE A 254 -5.05 -3.63 -21.97
CA ILE A 254 -6.21 -4.27 -22.60
C ILE A 254 -5.68 -5.24 -23.65
N THR A 255 -6.10 -6.50 -23.59
CA THR A 255 -5.63 -7.54 -24.50
C THR A 255 -6.73 -8.53 -24.86
N SER A 256 -6.73 -9.03 -26.09
CA SER A 256 -7.52 -10.21 -26.49
C SER A 256 -6.76 -11.53 -26.30
N THR A 257 -5.46 -11.45 -26.02
CA THR A 257 -4.58 -12.62 -25.94
C THR A 257 -4.57 -13.27 -24.56
N ASP A 258 -4.35 -14.58 -24.53
CA ASP A 258 -4.08 -15.32 -23.30
C ASP A 258 -2.59 -15.64 -23.19
N SER A 259 -1.88 -14.94 -22.30
CA SER A 259 -0.44 -15.13 -22.11
C SER A 259 -0.06 -16.21 -21.07
N GLU A 260 -1.01 -16.67 -20.25
CA GLU A 260 -0.81 -17.70 -19.20
C GLU A 260 -1.68 -18.96 -19.38
N GLY A 261 -2.60 -18.99 -20.37
CA GLY A 261 -3.36 -20.16 -20.82
C GLY A 261 -4.40 -20.74 -19.84
N SER A 262 -4.38 -20.31 -18.57
CA SER A 262 -5.21 -20.88 -17.50
C SER A 262 -5.60 -19.88 -16.39
N SER A 263 -5.14 -18.63 -16.48
CA SER A 263 -5.44 -17.60 -15.48
C SER A 263 -6.85 -17.03 -15.65
N GLU A 264 -7.64 -16.97 -14.57
CA GLU A 264 -8.89 -16.22 -14.54
C GLU A 264 -8.59 -14.72 -14.82
N LYS A 265 -9.28 -14.15 -15.82
CA LYS A 265 -9.08 -12.79 -16.32
C LYS A 265 -10.32 -11.92 -16.13
N PHE A 266 -10.12 -10.62 -15.92
CA PHE A 266 -11.21 -9.66 -15.92
C PHE A 266 -11.62 -9.35 -17.36
N LEU A 267 -12.87 -9.64 -17.72
CA LEU A 267 -13.45 -9.24 -18.99
C LEU A 267 -13.71 -7.73 -18.99
N ILE A 268 -13.35 -7.06 -20.08
CA ILE A 268 -13.65 -5.66 -20.33
C ILE A 268 -14.74 -5.59 -21.39
N THR A 269 -15.84 -4.91 -21.05
CA THR A 269 -16.93 -4.61 -21.96
C THR A 269 -17.35 -3.16 -21.80
N ALA A 270 -17.70 -2.49 -22.88
CA ALA A 270 -18.32 -1.17 -22.82
C ALA A 270 -19.85 -1.23 -22.91
N ILE A 271 -20.43 -2.43 -22.99
CA ILE A 271 -21.87 -2.65 -23.04
C ILE A 271 -22.44 -2.63 -21.62
N SER A 272 -23.66 -2.10 -21.47
CA SER A 272 -24.38 -2.12 -20.19
C SER A 272 -24.66 -3.57 -19.75
N SER A 273 -24.60 -3.83 -18.44
CA SER A 273 -24.84 -5.17 -17.87
C SER A 273 -26.25 -5.75 -18.12
N ARG A 274 -27.17 -4.97 -18.71
CA ARG A 274 -28.50 -5.45 -19.11
C ARG A 274 -28.51 -6.16 -20.47
N ASP A 275 -27.49 -5.94 -21.29
CA ASP A 275 -27.37 -6.54 -22.62
C ASP A 275 -26.37 -7.71 -22.64
N SER A 276 -25.49 -7.82 -21.64
CA SER A 276 -24.51 -8.90 -21.50
C SER A 276 -25.13 -10.29 -21.28
N GLU A 277 -26.28 -10.39 -20.59
CA GLU A 277 -26.97 -11.68 -20.37
C GLU A 277 -27.50 -12.29 -21.68
N LYS A 278 -27.86 -11.44 -22.65
CA LYS A 278 -28.33 -11.89 -23.98
C LYS A 278 -27.18 -12.33 -24.87
N GLU A 279 -26.03 -11.66 -24.80
CA GLU A 279 -24.83 -12.04 -25.55
C GLU A 279 -24.15 -13.29 -24.99
N ASP A 280 -24.04 -13.45 -23.67
CA ASP A 280 -23.45 -14.66 -23.06
C ASP A 280 -24.30 -15.90 -23.39
N GLN A 281 -25.63 -15.80 -23.37
CA GLN A 281 -26.49 -16.91 -23.82
C GLN A 281 -26.38 -17.21 -25.33
N LYS A 282 -26.08 -16.21 -26.15
CA LYS A 282 -25.89 -16.37 -27.60
C LYS A 282 -24.54 -17.03 -27.93
N PHE A 283 -23.47 -16.64 -27.24
CA PHE A 283 -22.13 -17.19 -27.41
C PHE A 283 -21.94 -18.58 -26.78
N THR A 284 -22.61 -18.87 -25.66
CA THR A 284 -22.52 -20.22 -25.05
C THR A 284 -23.17 -21.27 -25.96
N LYS A 285 -24.20 -20.89 -26.73
CA LYS A 285 -24.82 -21.74 -27.77
C LYS A 285 -23.95 -21.94 -29.02
N GLU A 286 -22.95 -21.11 -29.27
CA GLU A 286 -22.00 -21.29 -30.39
C GLU A 286 -20.90 -22.30 -30.08
N LYS A 287 -20.44 -22.37 -28.82
CA LYS A 287 -19.43 -23.34 -28.38
C LYS A 287 -19.86 -24.81 -28.47
N ASP A 288 -21.17 -25.08 -28.51
CA ASP A 288 -21.74 -26.44 -28.61
C ASP A 288 -22.22 -26.81 -30.03
N ASN A 289 -22.05 -25.97 -31.05
CA ASN A 289 -22.45 -26.31 -32.41
C ASN A 289 -21.39 -27.18 -33.08
N ILE A 290 -21.59 -28.50 -33.04
CA ILE A 290 -20.98 -29.44 -33.98
C ILE A 290 -21.42 -29.03 -35.40
N SER A 291 -20.47 -28.75 -36.29
CA SER A 291 -20.77 -28.34 -37.68
C SER A 291 -21.51 -29.44 -38.44
N LEU A 292 -22.58 -29.08 -39.16
CA LEU A 292 -23.37 -30.00 -39.99
C LEU A 292 -22.50 -30.73 -41.01
N ASP A 293 -21.47 -30.07 -41.54
CA ASP A 293 -20.55 -30.65 -42.53
C ASP A 293 -19.72 -31.79 -41.95
N VAL A 294 -19.31 -31.67 -40.67
CA VAL A 294 -18.56 -32.71 -39.94
C VAL A 294 -19.45 -33.93 -39.72
N VAL A 295 -20.73 -33.72 -39.37
CA VAL A 295 -21.69 -34.82 -39.18
C VAL A 295 -22.01 -35.51 -40.51
N LYS A 296 -22.15 -34.77 -41.61
CA LYS A 296 -22.35 -35.32 -42.96
C LYS A 296 -21.15 -36.14 -43.44
N ALA A 297 -19.92 -35.70 -43.16
CA ALA A 297 -18.72 -36.48 -43.44
C ALA A 297 -18.71 -37.81 -42.66
N ALA A 298 -19.07 -37.78 -41.37
CA ALA A 298 -19.18 -38.98 -40.54
C ALA A 298 -20.26 -39.96 -41.03
N VAL A 299 -21.40 -39.46 -41.54
CA VAL A 299 -22.43 -40.31 -42.18
C VAL A 299 -21.87 -41.04 -43.40
N LYS A 300 -21.08 -40.34 -44.23
CA LYS A 300 -20.47 -40.95 -45.44
C LYS A 300 -19.46 -42.04 -45.07
N GLU A 301 -18.63 -41.82 -44.07
CA GLU A 301 -17.66 -42.80 -43.59
C GLU A 301 -18.33 -44.04 -42.98
N LYS A 302 -19.32 -43.83 -42.10
CA LYS A 302 -20.07 -44.93 -41.45
C LYS A 302 -20.90 -45.73 -42.44
N SER A 303 -21.44 -45.11 -43.49
CA SER A 303 -22.16 -45.84 -44.54
C SER A 303 -21.23 -46.70 -45.40
N ALA A 304 -20.00 -46.24 -45.69
CA ALA A 304 -18.97 -47.05 -46.34
C ALA A 304 -18.56 -48.26 -45.47
N LEU A 305 -18.41 -48.06 -44.16
CA LEU A 305 -18.10 -49.13 -43.21
C LEU A 305 -19.19 -50.21 -43.16
N VAL A 306 -20.46 -49.80 -43.11
CA VAL A 306 -21.60 -50.74 -43.16
C VAL A 306 -21.59 -51.55 -44.46
N GLU A 307 -21.32 -50.91 -45.60
CA GLU A 307 -21.25 -51.58 -46.90
C GLU A 307 -20.06 -52.55 -47.02
N GLN A 308 -18.93 -52.24 -46.38
CA GLN A 308 -17.78 -53.16 -46.31
C GLN A 308 -18.09 -54.37 -45.43
N LEU A 309 -18.74 -54.16 -44.29
CA LEU A 309 -19.14 -55.22 -43.35
C LEU A 309 -20.25 -56.12 -43.91
N LYS A 310 -21.13 -55.61 -44.77
CA LYS A 310 -22.12 -56.44 -45.50
C LYS A 310 -21.47 -57.40 -46.50
N ARG A 311 -20.34 -57.01 -47.11
CA ARG A 311 -19.61 -57.85 -48.08
C ARG A 311 -18.76 -58.93 -47.42
N SER A 312 -18.47 -58.77 -46.13
CA SER A 312 -17.65 -59.71 -45.37
C SER A 312 -18.59 -60.48 -44.43
N GLU A 313 -19.01 -61.70 -44.78
CA GLU A 313 -19.96 -62.51 -43.97
C GLU A 313 -19.47 -62.90 -42.55
N SER A 314 -18.32 -62.39 -42.12
CA SER A 314 -17.55 -62.83 -40.96
C SER A 314 -17.95 -62.22 -39.61
N ASN A 315 -18.87 -61.23 -39.53
CA ASN A 315 -19.23 -60.68 -38.22
C ASN A 315 -20.61 -59.98 -38.18
N LYS A 316 -21.68 -60.75 -37.94
CA LYS A 316 -23.07 -60.26 -37.88
C LYS A 316 -23.30 -59.23 -36.76
N GLU A 317 -22.59 -59.37 -35.64
CA GLU A 317 -22.71 -58.47 -34.49
C GLU A 317 -22.08 -57.10 -34.78
N ALA A 318 -20.89 -57.09 -35.41
CA ALA A 318 -20.24 -55.86 -35.86
C ALA A 318 -21.07 -55.10 -36.91
N LEU A 319 -21.73 -55.83 -37.82
CA LEU A 319 -22.64 -55.23 -38.79
C LEU A 319 -23.86 -54.58 -38.10
N ALA A 320 -24.47 -55.26 -37.11
CA ALA A 320 -25.60 -54.71 -36.37
C ALA A 320 -25.24 -53.43 -35.60
N ALA A 321 -24.06 -53.41 -34.96
CA ALA A 321 -23.54 -52.23 -34.27
C ALA A 321 -23.27 -51.06 -35.24
N ALA A 322 -22.65 -51.33 -36.39
CA ALA A 322 -22.35 -50.32 -37.41
C ALA A 322 -23.63 -49.72 -38.02
N VAL A 323 -24.66 -50.53 -38.25
CA VAL A 323 -25.97 -50.06 -38.74
C VAL A 323 -26.67 -49.19 -37.70
N GLN A 324 -26.61 -49.56 -36.42
CA GLN A 324 -27.21 -48.77 -35.35
C GLN A 324 -26.49 -47.41 -35.17
N ASP A 325 -25.16 -47.40 -35.31
CA ASP A 325 -24.36 -46.18 -35.22
C ASP A 325 -24.61 -45.24 -36.42
N LEU A 326 -24.71 -45.79 -37.64
CA LEU A 326 -25.13 -45.02 -38.82
C LEU A 326 -26.52 -44.41 -38.63
N LYS A 327 -27.49 -45.16 -38.05
CA LYS A 327 -28.83 -44.66 -37.78
C LYS A 327 -28.82 -43.47 -36.83
N LYS A 328 -28.11 -43.56 -35.69
CA LYS A 328 -27.98 -42.45 -34.73
C LYS A 328 -27.32 -41.21 -35.35
N THR A 329 -26.31 -41.43 -36.21
CA THR A 329 -25.60 -40.33 -36.88
C THR A 329 -26.50 -39.63 -37.90
N ASN A 330 -27.35 -40.37 -38.63
CA ASN A 330 -28.34 -39.80 -39.53
C ASN A 330 -29.45 -39.03 -38.80
N GLU A 331 -29.92 -39.52 -37.65
CA GLU A 331 -30.89 -38.81 -36.81
C GLU A 331 -30.33 -37.47 -36.32
N LEU A 332 -29.04 -37.44 -35.93
CA LEU A 332 -28.36 -36.21 -35.55
C LEU A 332 -28.24 -35.22 -36.72
N ALA A 333 -27.89 -35.70 -37.92
CA ALA A 333 -27.85 -34.87 -39.12
C ALA A 333 -29.21 -34.24 -39.45
N ALA A 334 -30.29 -35.02 -39.37
CA ALA A 334 -31.65 -34.53 -39.62
C ALA A 334 -32.10 -33.47 -38.59
N GLN A 335 -31.73 -33.64 -37.32
CA GLN A 335 -32.02 -32.65 -36.28
C GLN A 335 -31.26 -31.33 -36.51
N LEU A 336 -30.01 -31.39 -36.97
CA LEU A 336 -29.22 -30.21 -37.29
C LEU A 336 -29.75 -29.49 -38.54
N GLU A 337 -30.16 -30.21 -39.58
CA GLU A 337 -30.78 -29.63 -40.77
C GLU A 337 -32.12 -28.95 -40.48
N ALA A 338 -32.96 -29.56 -39.62
CA ALA A 338 -34.20 -28.94 -39.18
C ALA A 338 -33.95 -27.63 -38.40
N ARG A 339 -32.87 -27.59 -37.62
CA ARG A 339 -32.44 -26.42 -36.84
C ARG A 339 -31.86 -25.29 -37.71
N GLU A 340 -31.25 -25.61 -38.86
CA GLU A 340 -30.81 -24.60 -39.83
C GLU A 340 -31.96 -24.00 -40.64
N LYS A 341 -32.96 -24.82 -41.00
CA LYS A 341 -34.18 -24.36 -41.69
C LYS A 341 -35.01 -23.42 -40.82
N SER A 342 -35.02 -23.62 -39.49
CA SER A 342 -35.70 -22.70 -38.56
C SER A 342 -34.96 -21.37 -38.36
N LYS A 343 -33.65 -21.27 -38.67
CA LYS A 343 -32.87 -20.03 -38.58
C LYS A 343 -33.08 -19.09 -39.76
N HIS A 344 -33.49 -19.60 -40.93
CA HIS A 344 -33.69 -18.79 -42.15
C HIS A 344 -35.04 -18.05 -42.20
N GLY A 345 -35.92 -18.21 -41.20
CA GLY A 345 -37.22 -17.53 -41.11
C GLY A 345 -37.22 -16.19 -40.35
N ALA A 346 -36.09 -15.76 -39.79
CA ALA A 346 -36.00 -14.52 -39.01
C ALA A 346 -34.80 -13.67 -39.46
N SER A 347 -34.93 -13.06 -40.65
CA SER A 347 -34.05 -11.96 -41.05
C SER A 347 -34.46 -10.69 -40.28
N SER A 348 -33.84 -10.47 -39.11
CA SER A 348 -33.69 -9.12 -38.55
C SER A 348 -32.24 -8.69 -38.70
N LYS A 349 -32.06 -7.47 -39.21
CA LYS A 349 -30.82 -6.69 -39.44
C LYS A 349 -29.69 -6.95 -38.42
N PRO A 350 -28.41 -6.71 -38.80
CA PRO A 350 -27.32 -6.75 -37.85
C PRO A 350 -27.54 -5.64 -36.81
N GLU A 351 -27.89 -6.04 -35.59
CA GLU A 351 -27.84 -5.14 -34.44
C GLU A 351 -26.38 -4.72 -34.23
N SER A 352 -26.15 -3.44 -34.45
CA SER A 352 -24.97 -2.65 -34.07
C SER A 352 -24.15 -3.30 -32.95
N SER A 353 -22.90 -3.65 -33.26
CA SER A 353 -21.87 -4.00 -32.29
C SER A 353 -21.72 -2.89 -31.24
N GLN A 354 -22.41 -3.02 -30.11
CA GLN A 354 -22.33 -2.05 -29.01
C GLN A 354 -21.01 -2.15 -28.23
N ASN A 355 -20.16 -3.14 -28.54
CA ASN A 355 -18.82 -3.24 -27.99
C ASN A 355 -17.84 -2.46 -28.90
N PRO A 356 -17.11 -1.45 -28.39
CA PRO A 356 -16.05 -0.78 -29.14
C PRO A 356 -14.86 -1.69 -29.42
N PHE A 357 -14.78 -2.85 -28.74
CA PHE A 357 -13.80 -3.88 -29.03
C PHE A 357 -14.33 -4.84 -30.10
N ILE A 358 -13.52 -5.08 -31.14
CA ILE A 358 -13.82 -6.00 -32.24
C ILE A 358 -13.95 -7.44 -31.74
N GLU A 359 -13.24 -7.78 -30.66
CA GLU A 359 -13.19 -9.11 -30.05
C GLU A 359 -13.30 -9.02 -28.52
N LYS A 360 -13.42 -10.17 -27.84
CA LYS A 360 -13.40 -10.21 -26.36
C LYS A 360 -12.05 -9.72 -25.84
N THR A 361 -12.11 -8.69 -25.01
CA THR A 361 -10.94 -8.05 -24.40
C THR A 361 -10.91 -8.23 -22.91
N TYR A 362 -9.71 -8.32 -22.36
CA TYR A 362 -9.43 -8.60 -20.97
C TYR A 362 -8.38 -7.64 -20.42
N LEU A 363 -8.34 -7.50 -19.10
CA LEU A 363 -7.18 -6.94 -18.42
C LEU A 363 -6.06 -7.98 -18.41
N THR A 364 -4.86 -7.56 -18.83
CA THR A 364 -3.71 -8.45 -18.97
C THR A 364 -3.20 -8.98 -17.63
N VAL A 365 -2.89 -10.27 -17.61
CA VAL A 365 -2.22 -10.96 -16.49
C VAL A 365 -0.71 -10.84 -16.56
N SER A 366 -0.17 -10.71 -17.78
CA SER A 366 1.26 -10.60 -18.06
C SER A 366 1.50 -9.96 -19.43
N GLY A 367 2.50 -9.08 -19.51
CA GLY A 367 2.95 -8.46 -20.75
C GLY A 367 4.04 -9.24 -21.49
N ARG A 368 4.38 -10.44 -21.00
CA ARG A 368 5.52 -11.24 -21.49
C ARG A 368 5.52 -11.47 -23.00
N LEU A 369 4.39 -11.87 -23.60
CA LEU A 369 4.32 -12.09 -25.06
C LEU A 369 4.67 -10.83 -25.87
N HIS A 370 4.30 -9.65 -25.38
CA HIS A 370 4.70 -8.39 -26.02
C HIS A 370 6.20 -8.14 -25.82
N LEU A 371 6.73 -8.39 -24.61
CA LEU A 371 8.16 -8.23 -24.34
C LEU A 371 9.03 -9.16 -25.18
N GLU A 372 8.61 -10.39 -25.48
CA GLU A 372 9.32 -11.31 -26.38
C GLU A 372 9.48 -10.74 -27.80
N SER A 373 8.40 -10.14 -28.33
CA SER A 373 8.43 -9.43 -29.61
C SER A 373 9.41 -8.24 -29.58
N TYR A 374 9.38 -7.43 -28.52
CA TYR A 374 10.31 -6.31 -28.37
C TYR A 374 11.76 -6.74 -28.15
N ALA A 375 12.02 -7.77 -27.33
CA ALA A 375 13.35 -8.31 -27.08
C ALA A 375 14.00 -8.76 -28.39
N SER A 376 13.23 -9.38 -29.29
CA SER A 376 13.70 -9.81 -30.60
C SER A 376 14.21 -8.66 -31.48
N ALA A 377 13.77 -7.42 -31.24
CA ALA A 377 14.19 -6.23 -31.98
C ALA A 377 15.16 -5.32 -31.21
N LEU A 378 15.05 -5.28 -29.88
CA LEU A 378 15.71 -4.29 -29.01
C LEU A 378 16.75 -4.92 -28.07
N GLY A 379 16.91 -6.24 -28.08
CA GLY A 379 17.81 -6.97 -27.20
C GLY A 379 17.21 -7.19 -25.81
N ASN A 380 17.52 -6.29 -24.87
CA ASN A 380 17.12 -6.41 -23.47
C ASN A 380 16.01 -5.40 -23.15
N VAL A 381 14.86 -5.90 -22.73
CA VAL A 381 13.69 -5.06 -22.43
C VAL A 381 13.06 -5.43 -21.10
N TYR A 382 12.38 -4.46 -20.49
CA TYR A 382 11.58 -4.69 -19.30
C TYR A 382 10.30 -3.85 -19.34
N SER A 383 9.27 -4.31 -18.65
CA SER A 383 8.04 -3.56 -18.39
C SER A 383 7.82 -3.41 -16.90
N PHE A 384 7.41 -2.21 -16.48
CA PHE A 384 6.96 -1.92 -15.13
C PHE A 384 5.52 -1.40 -15.19
N GLY A 385 4.55 -2.19 -14.74
CA GLY A 385 3.14 -1.79 -14.88
C GLY A 385 2.14 -2.68 -14.14
N PRO A 386 0.85 -2.31 -14.15
CA PRO A 386 -0.20 -3.06 -13.49
C PRO A 386 -0.51 -4.37 -14.26
N ARG A 387 -0.83 -5.42 -13.51
CA ARG A 387 -1.35 -6.71 -13.98
C ARG A 387 -2.53 -7.12 -13.11
N PHE A 388 -3.44 -7.87 -13.71
CA PHE A 388 -4.72 -8.16 -13.11
C PHE A 388 -4.97 -9.66 -13.10
N ARG A 389 -5.43 -10.20 -11.97
CA ARG A 389 -5.79 -11.61 -11.82
C ARG A 389 -7.17 -11.70 -11.19
N ALA A 390 -8.11 -12.35 -11.86
CA ALA A 390 -9.48 -12.50 -11.39
C ALA A 390 -9.67 -13.69 -10.45
N THR A 391 -8.61 -14.09 -9.74
CA THR A 391 -8.62 -15.24 -8.82
C THR A 391 -9.62 -15.05 -7.69
N ARG A 392 -10.50 -16.02 -7.50
CA ARG A 392 -11.55 -15.99 -6.46
C ARG A 392 -11.08 -16.38 -5.05
N VAL A 393 -9.82 -16.76 -4.88
CA VAL A 393 -9.27 -17.20 -3.59
C VAL A 393 -8.88 -15.99 -2.74
N GLU A 394 -9.62 -15.77 -1.65
CA GLU A 394 -9.26 -14.76 -0.67
C GLU A 394 -7.99 -15.18 0.10
N SER A 395 -6.92 -14.41 -0.09
CA SER A 395 -5.65 -14.61 0.61
C SER A 395 -5.05 -13.25 0.95
N PRO A 396 -4.44 -13.07 2.14
CA PRO A 396 -3.79 -11.81 2.51
C PRO A 396 -2.59 -11.45 1.61
N LYS A 397 -2.17 -12.37 0.73
CA LYS A 397 -1.02 -12.22 -0.18
C LYS A 397 -1.43 -12.06 -1.65
N LEU A 398 -2.72 -12.27 -1.98
CA LEU A 398 -3.20 -12.16 -3.35
C LEU A 398 -3.98 -10.85 -3.50
N LEU A 399 -3.67 -10.09 -4.55
CA LEU A 399 -4.37 -8.88 -4.91
C LEU A 399 -4.88 -9.03 -6.34
N PRO A 400 -6.14 -8.65 -6.63
CA PRO A 400 -6.67 -8.67 -8.00
C PRO A 400 -5.94 -7.72 -8.95
N GLU A 401 -5.32 -6.67 -8.41
CA GLU A 401 -4.46 -5.74 -9.13
C GLU A 401 -3.10 -5.67 -8.42
N MET A 402 -2.03 -5.86 -9.18
CA MET A 402 -0.65 -5.74 -8.68
C MET A 402 0.26 -5.09 -9.71
N TRP A 403 1.33 -4.47 -9.25
CA TRP A 403 2.37 -3.95 -10.12
C TRP A 403 3.48 -4.98 -10.27
N MET A 404 3.82 -5.26 -11.52
CA MET A 404 4.78 -6.29 -11.90
C MET A 404 5.96 -5.68 -12.62
N VAL A 405 7.12 -6.30 -12.42
CA VAL A 405 8.31 -6.06 -13.21
C VAL A 405 8.60 -7.31 -14.00
N GLU A 406 8.51 -7.19 -15.31
CA GLU A 406 8.72 -8.29 -16.25
C GLU A 406 9.88 -7.92 -17.15
N THR A 407 10.79 -8.84 -17.39
CA THR A 407 11.97 -8.57 -18.23
C THR A 407 12.23 -9.73 -19.16
N GLU A 408 12.69 -9.39 -20.36
CA GLU A 408 13.00 -10.32 -21.44
C GLU A 408 14.34 -9.95 -22.07
N MET A 409 15.19 -10.93 -22.32
CA MET A 409 16.57 -10.74 -22.79
C MET A 409 16.83 -11.61 -24.01
N ALA A 410 17.08 -10.99 -25.16
CA ALA A 410 17.47 -11.72 -26.35
C ALA A 410 18.80 -12.47 -26.16
N PHE A 411 18.92 -13.64 -26.80
CA PHE A 411 20.11 -14.50 -26.72
C PHE A 411 20.49 -14.96 -25.30
N SER A 412 19.57 -14.86 -24.34
CA SER A 412 19.78 -15.29 -22.96
C SER A 412 19.41 -16.75 -22.75
N LYS A 413 20.08 -17.40 -21.81
CA LYS A 413 19.70 -18.72 -21.26
C LYS A 413 19.21 -18.57 -19.83
N LEU A 414 18.63 -19.63 -19.30
CA LEU A 414 18.07 -19.66 -17.95
C LEU A 414 19.08 -19.21 -16.88
N GLU A 415 20.36 -19.55 -17.03
CA GLU A 415 21.43 -19.15 -16.12
C GLU A 415 21.57 -17.63 -16.04
N ASN A 416 21.56 -16.97 -17.20
CA ASN A 416 21.64 -15.52 -17.30
C ASN A 416 20.41 -14.85 -16.67
N ALA A 417 19.21 -15.44 -16.86
CA ALA A 417 17.99 -14.97 -16.21
C ALA A 417 18.06 -15.10 -14.69
N MET A 418 18.58 -16.21 -14.17
CA MET A 418 18.78 -16.39 -12.73
C MET A 418 19.78 -15.38 -12.15
N ASP A 419 20.87 -15.10 -12.85
CA ASP A 419 21.88 -14.14 -12.43
C ASP A 419 21.31 -12.71 -12.42
N CYS A 420 20.57 -12.32 -13.46
CA CYS A 420 19.86 -11.05 -13.53
C CYS A 420 18.86 -10.89 -12.37
N ALA A 421 18.09 -11.94 -12.06
CA ALA A 421 17.15 -11.92 -10.93
C ALA A 421 17.86 -11.73 -9.59
N ASP A 422 18.97 -12.44 -9.38
CA ASP A 422 19.78 -12.36 -8.16
C ASP A 422 20.37 -10.94 -7.98
N ASP A 423 21.05 -10.44 -9.00
CA ASP A 423 21.66 -9.11 -8.98
C ASP A 423 20.62 -8.02 -8.77
N PHE A 424 19.49 -8.09 -9.47
CA PHE A 424 18.40 -7.15 -9.30
C PHE A 424 17.87 -7.15 -7.86
N PHE A 425 17.61 -8.33 -7.30
CA PHE A 425 17.13 -8.45 -5.93
C PHE A 425 18.12 -7.91 -4.90
N LYS A 426 19.42 -8.24 -5.04
CA LYS A 426 20.48 -7.72 -4.18
C LYS A 426 20.61 -6.21 -4.25
N VAL A 427 20.53 -5.64 -5.46
CA VAL A 427 20.55 -4.19 -5.67
C VAL A 427 19.37 -3.52 -4.96
N LEU A 428 18.16 -4.06 -5.07
CA LEU A 428 17.00 -3.53 -4.34
C LEU A 428 17.16 -3.59 -2.81
N CYS A 429 17.68 -4.71 -2.29
CA CYS A 429 17.93 -4.86 -0.86
C CYS A 429 18.97 -3.85 -0.36
N LYS A 430 20.09 -3.73 -1.08
CA LYS A 430 21.13 -2.75 -0.78
C LYS A 430 20.60 -1.32 -0.88
N TRP A 431 19.83 -1.02 -1.93
CA TRP A 431 19.22 0.30 -2.11
C TRP A 431 18.33 0.70 -0.94
N ALA A 432 17.49 -0.22 -0.43
CA ALA A 432 16.67 0.03 0.74
C ALA A 432 17.50 0.34 2.01
N LEU A 433 18.61 -0.37 2.20
CA LEU A 433 19.52 -0.16 3.33
C LEU A 433 20.28 1.16 3.22
N ASP A 434 20.75 1.51 2.03
CA ASP A 434 21.60 2.68 1.80
C ASP A 434 20.79 3.98 1.70
N ASN A 435 19.59 3.93 1.08
CA ASN A 435 18.81 5.14 0.74
C ASN A 435 17.52 5.31 1.55
N CYS A 436 17.12 4.31 2.34
CA CYS A 436 15.86 4.32 3.10
C CYS A 436 16.05 3.88 4.56
N ILE A 437 17.24 4.08 5.13
CA ILE A 437 17.59 3.53 6.45
C ILE A 437 16.66 3.99 7.57
N GLU A 438 16.20 5.24 7.57
CA GLU A 438 15.29 5.76 8.61
C GLU A 438 13.89 5.12 8.53
N ASP A 439 13.40 4.91 7.31
CA ASP A 439 12.18 4.15 7.06
C ASP A 439 12.36 2.68 7.47
N MET A 440 13.50 2.06 7.14
CA MET A 440 13.83 0.69 7.52
C MET A 440 13.96 0.53 9.03
N LYS A 441 14.57 1.47 9.75
CA LYS A 441 14.64 1.49 11.22
C LYS A 441 13.24 1.54 11.83
N PHE A 442 12.35 2.35 11.26
CA PHE A 442 10.96 2.40 11.70
C PHE A 442 10.24 1.06 11.47
N VAL A 443 10.36 0.47 10.27
CA VAL A 443 9.78 -0.84 9.92
C VAL A 443 10.32 -1.93 10.83
N CYS A 444 11.63 -1.95 11.08
CA CYS A 444 12.29 -2.88 11.99
C CYS A 444 11.70 -2.79 13.40
N LYS A 445 11.58 -1.58 13.93
CA LYS A 445 11.06 -1.36 15.28
C LYS A 445 9.57 -1.68 15.43
N ARG A 446 8.75 -1.49 14.40
CA ARG A 446 7.28 -1.46 14.52
C ARG A 446 6.54 -2.58 13.79
N ILE A 447 7.16 -3.24 12.83
CA ILE A 447 6.52 -4.21 11.93
C ILE A 447 7.26 -5.55 11.98
N ASP A 448 8.53 -5.58 11.58
CA ASP A 448 9.34 -6.80 11.54
C ASP A 448 10.76 -6.53 12.07
N LYS A 449 11.02 -6.95 13.31
CA LYS A 449 12.31 -6.78 14.01
C LYS A 449 13.50 -7.41 13.29
N THR A 450 13.26 -8.34 12.38
CA THR A 450 14.31 -9.07 11.64
C THR A 450 14.54 -8.51 10.24
N SER A 451 13.77 -7.51 9.81
CA SER A 451 13.77 -7.02 8.43
C SER A 451 15.14 -6.54 7.95
N ILE A 452 15.85 -5.72 8.74
CA ILE A 452 17.18 -5.21 8.38
C ILE A 452 18.20 -6.35 8.29
N ASP A 453 18.29 -7.18 9.33
CA ASP A 453 19.23 -8.31 9.39
C ASP A 453 19.00 -9.29 8.24
N ARG A 454 17.73 -9.53 7.86
CA ARG A 454 17.37 -10.37 6.72
C ARG A 454 17.85 -9.78 5.39
N LEU A 455 17.68 -8.48 5.17
CA LEU A 455 18.16 -7.82 3.94
C LEU A 455 19.70 -7.84 3.86
N GLN A 456 20.38 -7.64 4.99
CA GLN A 456 21.85 -7.75 5.07
C GLN A 456 22.33 -9.18 4.84
N SER A 457 21.64 -10.17 5.39
CA SER A 457 21.93 -11.59 5.17
C SER A 457 21.71 -11.99 3.70
N ALA A 458 20.63 -11.49 3.08
CA ALA A 458 20.30 -11.81 1.68
C ALA A 458 21.27 -11.16 0.68
N THR A 459 21.93 -10.06 1.05
CA THR A 459 22.92 -9.39 0.18
C THR A 459 24.33 -9.97 0.33
N SER A 460 24.63 -10.67 1.43
CA SER A 460 25.97 -11.20 1.73
C SER A 460 26.21 -12.63 1.26
N LYS A 461 25.17 -13.37 0.87
CA LYS A 461 25.26 -14.79 0.49
C LYS A 461 24.75 -15.01 -0.94
N PRO A 462 25.39 -15.90 -1.72
CA PRO A 462 24.81 -16.34 -2.97
C PRO A 462 23.53 -17.15 -2.71
N PHE A 463 22.52 -17.02 -3.58
CA PHE A 463 21.34 -17.87 -3.50
C PHE A 463 21.68 -19.29 -3.97
N ALA A 464 21.14 -20.28 -3.25
CA ALA A 464 21.24 -21.66 -3.68
C ALA A 464 20.38 -21.86 -4.93
N LYS A 465 21.01 -22.35 -6.02
CA LYS A 465 20.32 -22.83 -7.22
C LYS A 465 20.13 -24.33 -7.05
N ILE A 466 18.88 -24.77 -6.94
CA ILE A 466 18.51 -26.18 -6.83
C ILE A 466 17.54 -26.54 -7.94
N THR A 467 17.69 -27.74 -8.48
CA THR A 467 16.72 -28.28 -9.43
C THR A 467 15.40 -28.60 -8.74
N TYR A 468 14.32 -28.67 -9.52
CA TYR A 468 13.02 -29.10 -9.00
C TYR A 468 13.09 -30.49 -8.35
N THR A 469 13.82 -31.43 -8.96
CA THR A 469 13.99 -32.79 -8.45
C THR A 469 14.67 -32.79 -7.08
N GLU A 470 15.80 -32.08 -6.94
CA GLU A 470 16.49 -31.95 -5.65
C GLU A 470 15.59 -31.31 -4.59
N ALA A 471 14.80 -30.30 -4.96
CA ALA A 471 13.85 -29.66 -4.04
C ALA A 471 12.78 -30.66 -3.55
N VAL A 472 12.21 -31.46 -4.47
CA VAL A 472 11.21 -32.50 -4.13
C VAL A 472 11.82 -33.58 -3.25
N GLU A 473 13.03 -34.04 -3.56
CA GLU A 473 13.75 -35.02 -2.73
C GLU A 473 14.06 -34.48 -1.34
N ALA A 474 14.52 -33.24 -1.23
CA ALA A 474 14.75 -32.59 0.04
C ALA A 474 13.46 -32.50 0.87
N LEU A 475 12.33 -32.15 0.24
CA LEU A 475 11.03 -32.09 0.91
C LEU A 475 10.53 -33.46 1.37
N LYS A 476 10.73 -34.52 0.57
CA LYS A 476 10.39 -35.90 0.94
C LYS A 476 11.17 -36.42 2.15
N LYS A 477 12.40 -35.91 2.36
CA LYS A 477 13.25 -36.28 3.50
C LYS A 477 12.82 -35.64 4.82
N VAL A 478 11.93 -34.64 4.81
CA VAL A 478 11.46 -33.98 6.04
C VAL A 478 10.19 -34.68 6.57
N SER A 479 10.20 -35.13 7.83
CA SER A 479 9.01 -35.76 8.41
C SER A 479 7.84 -34.77 8.60
N PRO A 480 6.58 -35.24 8.53
CA PRO A 480 5.38 -34.39 8.67
C PRO A 480 5.26 -33.69 10.03
N SER A 481 5.99 -34.15 11.05
CA SER A 481 5.93 -33.64 12.43
C SER A 481 6.69 -32.31 12.63
N THR A 482 7.41 -31.82 11.61
CA THR A 482 8.08 -30.53 11.70
C THR A 482 7.14 -29.42 11.23
N HIS A 483 6.36 -28.87 12.17
CA HIS A 483 5.51 -27.66 12.00
C HIS A 483 6.27 -26.42 11.44
N LEU A 484 7.59 -26.54 11.29
CA LEU A 484 8.54 -25.55 10.78
C LEU A 484 8.58 -25.43 9.25
N ILE A 485 8.09 -26.42 8.48
CA ILE A 485 8.13 -26.39 7.00
C ILE A 485 7.24 -25.28 6.43
N ARG A 486 6.09 -25.01 7.07
CA ARG A 486 5.23 -23.87 6.69
C ARG A 486 5.85 -22.51 6.97
N LYS A 487 6.91 -22.40 7.77
CA LYS A 487 7.59 -21.12 8.04
C LYS A 487 8.89 -20.94 7.25
N LYS A 488 9.66 -22.01 6.99
CA LYS A 488 10.97 -21.89 6.33
C LYS A 488 10.91 -21.77 4.81
N LEU A 489 9.99 -22.46 4.12
CA LEU A 489 9.81 -22.28 2.66
C LEU A 489 8.93 -21.08 2.30
N MET A 490 8.07 -20.63 3.22
CA MET A 490 7.24 -19.42 3.04
C MET A 490 8.03 -18.11 3.22
N LEU A 491 9.32 -18.18 3.54
CA LEU A 491 10.14 -17.00 3.86
C LEU A 491 10.80 -16.31 2.65
N HIS A 492 10.46 -16.74 1.42
CA HIS A 492 10.98 -16.14 0.18
C HIS A 492 9.96 -15.31 -0.61
N HIS A 493 8.75 -15.10 -0.10
CA HIS A 493 7.76 -14.22 -0.75
C HIS A 493 7.41 -13.01 0.13
N ILE A 494 8.37 -12.12 0.32
CA ILE A 494 8.09 -10.69 0.41
C ILE A 494 8.45 -10.11 -0.96
N TYR A 495 7.52 -10.19 -1.89
CA TYR A 495 7.62 -9.49 -3.16
C TYR A 495 6.47 -8.48 -3.19
N CYS A 496 6.76 -7.23 -2.80
CA CYS A 496 5.91 -6.10 -3.19
C CYS A 496 6.19 -5.64 -4.64
N ILE A 497 7.00 -6.41 -5.37
CA ILE A 497 7.22 -6.40 -6.81
C ILE A 497 7.41 -7.88 -7.17
N LEU A 498 6.41 -8.57 -7.74
CA LEU A 498 6.68 -9.91 -8.30
C LEU A 498 7.60 -9.67 -9.52
N ILE A 499 8.78 -10.29 -9.49
CA ILE A 499 9.73 -10.25 -10.60
C ILE A 499 9.51 -11.54 -11.38
N THR A 500 9.08 -11.41 -12.63
CA THR A 500 9.05 -12.53 -13.57
C THR A 500 10.15 -12.30 -14.59
N ILE A 501 11.19 -13.13 -14.54
CA ILE A 501 12.23 -13.19 -15.57
C ILE A 501 11.96 -14.42 -16.41
N SER A 502 11.73 -14.23 -17.71
CA SER A 502 11.56 -15.33 -18.66
C SER A 502 12.70 -15.30 -19.68
N CYS A 503 13.02 -16.49 -20.21
CA CYS A 503 13.90 -16.63 -21.37
C CYS A 503 13.04 -17.15 -22.52
N GLY A 504 12.78 -16.31 -23.51
CA GLY A 504 12.21 -16.70 -24.78
C GLY A 504 13.14 -17.66 -25.52
N PHE A 505 12.68 -18.88 -25.75
CA PHE A 505 13.31 -19.78 -26.72
C PHE A 505 13.01 -19.21 -28.12
N LEU A 506 13.99 -18.57 -28.73
CA LEU A 506 14.04 -18.45 -30.19
C LEU A 506 14.42 -19.83 -30.74
N GLY A 507 13.44 -20.74 -30.75
CA GLY A 507 13.50 -22.00 -31.49
C GLY A 507 13.34 -21.72 -32.97
N GLN A 508 14.22 -22.34 -33.75
CA GLN A 508 14.36 -22.28 -35.20
C GLN A 508 13.02 -22.33 -35.95
N GLY A 509 12.92 -21.55 -37.04
CA GLY A 509 11.79 -21.60 -37.98
C GLY A 509 11.71 -22.88 -38.80
#